data_AF-A0A1M7XXN8-F1
#
_entry.id   AF-A0A1M7XXN8-F1
#
_cell.length_a   1.000
_cell.length_b   1.000
_cell.length_c   1.000
_cell.angle_alpha   90.00
_cell.angle_beta   90.00
_cell.angle_gamma   90.00
#
_symmetry.space_group_name_H-M   'P 1'
#
loop_
_entity.id
_entity.type
_entity.pdbx_description
1 polymer ?
#
loop_
_entity_poly.entity_id
_entity_poly.type
_entity_poly.pdbx_seq_one_letter_code
_entity_poly.pdbx_strand_id
1 'polypeptide(L)' 'MTSLLHAGENVRHNKKADWGIGKIVTVEKGGTIRVIFEGNKNVSIAKGSKYLTRIPTVSEKEGPKK' A
#
# COMPACT_ATOMS: atom_id res chain seq x y z
N MET A 1 -10.63 -3.01 12.70
CA MET A 1 -10.66 -2.13 11.51
C MET A 1 -9.74 -2.72 10.46
N THR A 2 -10.29 -3.40 9.46
CA THR A 2 -9.51 -3.90 8.32
C THR A 2 -9.12 -2.69 7.48
N SER A 3 -7.83 -2.32 7.49
CA SER A 3 -7.32 -1.26 6.62
C SER A 3 -7.56 -1.68 5.17
N LEU A 4 -8.65 -1.18 4.58
CA LEU A 4 -8.88 -1.28 3.15
C LEU A 4 -7.75 -0.51 2.49
N LEU A 5 -6.91 -1.24 1.78
CA LEU A 5 -5.92 -0.68 0.88
C LEU A 5 -6.64 -0.35 -0.43
N HIS A 6 -6.38 0.82 -1.00
CA HIS A 6 -7.01 1.27 -2.25
C HIS A 6 -5.96 1.42 -3.37
N ALA A 7 -6.42 1.32 -4.62
CA ALA A 7 -5.58 1.68 -5.76
C ALA A 7 -5.15 3.15 -5.68
N GLY A 8 -3.90 3.44 -5.99
CA GLY A 8 -3.28 4.75 -5.90
C GLY A 8 -2.50 5.00 -4.61
N GLU A 9 -2.67 4.16 -3.59
CA GLU A 9 -2.02 4.33 -2.29
C GLU A 9 -0.57 3.86 -2.28
N ASN A 10 0.25 4.51 -1.46
CA ASN A 10 1.63 4.12 -1.23
C ASN A 10 1.68 3.11 -0.06
N VAL A 11 2.41 2.03 -0.27
CA VAL A 11 2.64 0.95 0.70
C VAL A 11 4.11 0.61 0.76
N ARG A 12 4.56 0.13 1.91
CA ARG A 12 5.91 -0.40 2.12
C ARG A 12 5.82 -1.87 2.46
N HIS A 13 6.72 -2.66 1.90
CA HIS A 13 6.84 -4.06 2.30
C HIS A 13 7.65 -4.14 3.60
N ASN A 14 7.06 -4.62 4.70
CA ASN A 14 7.76 -4.68 5.99
C ASN A 14 8.92 -5.69 5.94
N LYS A 15 8.68 -6.87 5.34
CA LYS A 15 9.67 -7.95 5.24
C LYS A 15 10.75 -7.74 4.17
N LYS A 16 10.51 -6.82 3.23
CA LYS A 16 11.41 -6.51 2.11
C LYS A 16 11.55 -5.00 2.01
N ALA A 17 12.10 -4.41 3.06
CA ALA A 17 12.37 -2.97 3.14
C ALA A 17 13.23 -2.47 1.98
N ASP A 18 14.05 -3.36 1.41
CA ASP A 18 14.91 -3.13 0.24
C ASP A 18 14.14 -2.79 -1.05
N TRP A 19 12.88 -3.24 -1.18
CA TRP A 19 12.04 -2.91 -2.33
C TRP A 19 11.57 -1.45 -2.35
N GLY A 20 11.75 -0.73 -1.23
CA GLY A 20 11.38 0.67 -1.10
C GLY A 20 9.86 0.87 -1.01
N ILE A 21 9.40 2.01 -1.53
CA ILE A 21 8.00 2.39 -1.56
C ILE A 21 7.35 1.75 -2.80
N GLY A 22 6.23 1.08 -2.58
CA GLY A 22 5.38 0.55 -3.62
C GLY A 22 4.08 1.32 -3.74
N LYS A 23 3.56 1.44 -4.95
CA LYS A 23 2.26 2.05 -5.24
C LYS A 23 1.26 0.98 -5.62
N ILE A 24 0.11 0.97 -4.96
CA ILE A 24 -0.98 0.05 -5.29
C ILE A 24 -1.56 0.47 -6.64
N VAL A 25 -1.60 -0.45 -7.58
CA VAL A 25 -2.18 -0.24 -8.91
C VAL A 25 -3.61 -0.71 -8.96
N THR A 26 -3.90 -1.85 -8.33
CA THR A 26 -5.22 -2.48 -8.41
C THR A 26 -5.47 -3.32 -7.16
N VAL A 27 -6.73 -3.32 -6.72
CA VAL A 27 -7.21 -4.16 -5.62
C VAL A 27 -8.40 -4.94 -6.16
N GLU A 28 -8.26 -6.25 -6.24
CA GLU A 28 -9.34 -7.13 -6.68
C GLU A 28 -10.25 -7.52 -5.52
N LYS A 29 -11.52 -7.80 -5.83
CA LYS A 29 -12.56 -8.22 -4.86
C LYS A 29 -12.19 -9.49 -4.05
N GLY A 30 -11.17 -10.25 -4.46
CA GLY A 30 -10.63 -11.41 -3.74
C GLY A 30 -9.55 -11.08 -2.71
N GLY A 31 -9.28 -9.81 -2.43
CA GLY A 31 -8.20 -9.37 -1.54
C GLY A 31 -6.81 -9.45 -2.18
N THR A 32 -6.73 -9.66 -3.48
CA THR A 32 -5.48 -9.60 -4.24
C THR A 32 -5.14 -8.14 -4.53
N ILE A 33 -3.97 -7.70 -4.09
CA ILE A 33 -3.48 -6.33 -4.23
C ILE A 33 -2.24 -6.36 -5.12
N ARG A 34 -2.29 -5.58 -6.20
CA ARG A 34 -1.15 -5.35 -7.10
C ARG A 34 -0.42 -4.08 -6.69
N VAL A 35 0.87 -4.21 -6.42
CA VAL A 35 1.74 -3.11 -5.99
C VAL A 35 2.95 -3.04 -6.91
N ILE A 36 3.30 -1.86 -7.40
CA ILE A 36 4.54 -1.62 -8.13
C ILE A 36 5.53 -0.96 -7.19
N PHE A 37 6.65 -1.63 -6.92
CA PHE A 37 7.73 -1.10 -6.10
C PHE A 37 8.72 -0.30 -6.93
N GLU A 38 8.88 1.00 -6.63
CA GLU A 38 9.77 1.88 -7.39
C GLU A 38 11.25 1.57 -7.13
N GLY A 39 11.60 1.12 -5.91
CA GLY A 39 12.98 0.81 -5.56
C GLY A 39 13.60 -0.34 -6.36
N ASN A 40 12.78 -1.22 -6.93
CA ASN A 40 13.24 -2.40 -7.66
C ASN A 40 12.54 -2.58 -9.02
N LYS A 41 11.70 -1.62 -9.46
CA LYS A 41 10.80 -1.69 -10.64
C LYS A 41 10.05 -3.03 -10.75
N ASN A 42 9.74 -3.66 -9.61
CA ASN A 42 9.14 -4.98 -9.56
C ASN A 42 7.65 -4.89 -9.20
N VAL A 43 6.85 -5.74 -9.83
CA VAL A 43 5.42 -5.89 -9.53
C VAL A 43 5.25 -6.97 -8.47
N SER A 44 4.67 -6.61 -7.34
CA SER A 44 4.31 -7.54 -6.28
C SER A 44 2.80 -7.75 -6.25
N ILE A 45 2.40 -9.01 -6.16
CA ILE A 45 1.00 -9.41 -6.00
C ILE A 45 0.88 -10.00 -4.60
N ALA A 46 0.23 -9.28 -3.70
CA ALA A 46 0.01 -9.71 -2.32
C ALA A 46 -1.46 -10.05 -2.11
N LYS A 47 -1.74 -11.17 -1.43
CA LYS A 47 -3.08 -11.52 -1.00
C LYS A 47 -3.29 -10.96 0.41
N GLY A 48 -3.93 -9.80 0.49
CA GLY A 48 -4.17 -9.04 1.72
C GLY A 48 -3.03 -8.10 2.12
N SER A 49 -3.26 -7.36 3.21
CA SER A 49 -2.38 -6.32 3.75
C SER A 49 -1.39 -6.83 4.81
N LYS A 50 -1.31 -8.13 5.07
CA LYS A 50 -0.56 -8.70 6.20
C LYS A 50 0.93 -8.33 6.24
N TYR A 51 1.53 -8.09 5.07
CA TYR A 51 2.95 -7.72 4.94
C TYR A 51 3.18 -6.35 4.29
N LEU A 52 2.08 -5.64 4.01
CA LEU A 52 2.08 -4.32 3.38
C LEU A 52 1.64 -3.29 4.41
N THR A 53 2.55 -2.38 4.75
CA THR A 53 2.25 -1.25 5.61
C THR A 53 1.86 -0.07 4.73
N ARG A 54 0.64 0.44 4.88
CA ARG A 54 0.25 1.71 4.22
C ARG A 54 1.17 2.81 4.68
N ILE A 55 1.74 3.55 3.75
CA ILE A 55 2.49 4.76 4.04
C ILE A 55 1.47 5.89 3.90
N PRO A 56 1.11 6.59 4.99
CA PRO A 56 0.31 7.78 4.86
C PRO A 56 1.12 8.79 4.07
N THR A 57 0.74 9.03 2.82
CA THR A 57 1.16 10.24 2.11
C THR A 57 0.51 11.39 2.86
N VAL A 58 1.31 12.22 3.51
CA VAL A 58 0.89 13.42 4.22
C VAL A 58 0.24 14.41 3.25
N SER A 59 -1.02 14.18 2.90
CA SER A 59 -1.87 15.08 2.11
C SER A 59 -3.34 14.92 2.50
N GLU A 60 -3.62 15.18 3.77
CA GLU A 60 -4.81 15.87 4.33
C GLU A 60 -4.61 15.79 5.85
N LYS A 61 -3.98 16.82 6.43
CA LYS A 61 -4.66 17.94 7.10
C LYS A 61 -5.56 17.44 8.23
N GLU A 62 -5.15 17.79 9.44
CA GLU A 62 -6.06 17.92 10.57
C GLU A 62 -7.43 18.45 10.12
N GLY A 63 -8.47 17.72 10.48
CA GLY A 63 -9.80 18.26 10.66
C GLY A 63 -10.30 17.75 12.00
N PRO A 64 -10.34 18.57 13.07
CA PRO A 64 -10.87 18.14 14.35
C PRO A 64 -12.37 17.89 14.18
N LYS A 65 -12.87 16.73 14.63
CA LYS A 65 -14.31 16.55 14.82
C LYS A 65 -14.72 17.29 16.09
N LYS A 66 -15.41 18.41 15.83
CA LYS A 66 -16.10 19.33 16.73
C LYS A 66 -16.99 18.63 17.76
#